data_AF-A0A089X4C9-F1
#
_entry.id   AF-A0A089X4C9-F1
#
_cell.length_a   1.000
_cell.length_b   1.000
_cell.length_c   1.000
_cell.angle_alpha   90.00
_cell.angle_beta   90.00
_cell.angle_gamma   90.00
#
_symmetry.space_group_name_H-M   'P 1'
#
loop_
_entity.id
_entity.type
_entity.pdbx_description
1 polymer ?
#
loop_
_entity_poly.entity_id
_entity_poly.type
_entity_poly.pdbx_seq_one_letter_code
_entity_poly.pdbx_strand_id
1 'polypeptide(L)'
;MTLGEKLEQRLTGRPDSHVPARTLQRLAGLPERPGHRAVPVNWVMHVGQGALLGVLRSVMAQAGLRGPSASAQFAVVRLTSDQVLENATGVGAPPPTWPRAELAVDLLHKAVYAFAAGAVADALAARNGPGPGQRHAGRRPGRHADAGPLPRDQAWGR
;
A
#
# COMPACT_ATOMS: atom_id res chain seq x y z
N MET A 1 5.93 2.04 -13.16
CA MET A 1 7.25 1.53 -12.75
C MET A 1 7.87 2.55 -11.81
N THR A 2 8.40 2.09 -10.69
CA THR A 2 9.16 2.87 -9.71
C THR A 2 10.65 2.79 -10.00
N LEU A 3 11.46 3.64 -9.37
CA LEU A 3 12.92 3.57 -9.48
C LEU A 3 13.48 2.23 -8.96
N GLY A 4 12.89 1.69 -7.88
CA GLY A 4 13.28 0.40 -7.31
C GLY A 4 13.01 -0.77 -8.26
N GLU A 5 11.85 -0.79 -8.91
CA GLU A 5 11.54 -1.80 -9.94
C GLU A 5 12.50 -1.70 -11.13
N LYS A 6 12.86 -0.48 -11.56
CA LYS A 6 13.83 -0.30 -12.64
C LYS A 6 15.23 -0.77 -12.29
N LEU A 7 15.66 -0.61 -11.04
CA LEU A 7 16.93 -1.16 -10.57
C LEU A 7 16.88 -2.69 -10.51
N GLU A 8 15.81 -3.26 -9.94
CA GLU A 8 15.59 -4.71 -9.89
C GLU A 8 15.67 -5.32 -11.30
N GLN A 9 14.89 -4.79 -12.24
CA GLN A 9 14.85 -5.27 -13.62
C GLN A 9 16.22 -5.23 -14.32
N ARG A 10 17.04 -4.21 -14.02
CA ARG A 10 18.42 -4.12 -14.54
C ARG A 10 19.33 -5.22 -13.98
N LEU A 11 19.11 -5.63 -12.73
CA LEU A 11 19.90 -6.65 -12.06
C LEU A 11 19.45 -8.07 -12.42
N THR A 12 18.14 -8.28 -12.57
CA THR A 12 17.54 -9.61 -12.81
C THR A 12 17.31 -9.92 -14.29
N GLY A 13 17.37 -8.91 -15.17
CA GLY A 13 17.02 -9.03 -16.58
C GLY A 13 15.51 -9.18 -16.82
N ARG A 14 14.67 -9.02 -15.78
CA ARG A 14 13.22 -9.14 -15.89
C ARG A 14 12.64 -8.05 -16.81
N PRO A 15 11.73 -8.40 -17.73
CA PRO A 15 11.12 -7.41 -18.61
C PRO A 15 10.20 -6.44 -17.86
N ASP A 16 9.90 -5.32 -18.50
CA ASP A 16 8.92 -4.34 -18.00
C ASP A 16 7.53 -4.97 -17.86
N SER A 17 6.88 -4.72 -16.73
CA SER A 17 5.47 -5.05 -16.55
C SER A 17 4.57 -3.95 -17.10
N HIS A 18 3.57 -4.36 -17.87
CA HIS A 18 2.50 -3.52 -18.41
C HIS A 18 1.12 -3.86 -17.80
N VAL A 19 1.09 -4.72 -16.78
CA VAL A 19 -0.14 -5.06 -16.05
C VAL A 19 -0.83 -3.82 -15.49
N PRO A 20 -0.15 -2.88 -14.79
CA PRO A 20 -0.82 -1.71 -14.22
C PRO A 20 -1.47 -0.82 -15.28
N ALA A 21 -0.79 -0.61 -16.42
CA ALA A 21 -1.37 0.14 -17.54
C ALA A 21 -2.65 -0.51 -18.07
N ARG A 22 -2.63 -1.83 -18.32
CA ARG A 22 -3.81 -2.57 -18.80
C ARG A 22 -4.95 -2.57 -17.79
N THR A 23 -4.65 -2.75 -16.51
CA THR A 23 -5.64 -2.65 -15.44
C THR A 23 -6.31 -1.28 -15.44
N LEU A 24 -5.53 -0.19 -15.50
CA LEU A 24 -6.10 1.15 -15.57
C LEU A 24 -6.91 1.37 -16.87
N GLN A 25 -6.44 0.86 -18.01
CA GLN A 25 -7.18 0.95 -19.26
C GLN A 25 -8.55 0.28 -19.15
N ARG A 26 -8.63 -0.94 -18.60
CA ARG A 26 -9.91 -1.63 -18.41
C ARG A 26 -10.82 -0.93 -17.40
N LEU A 27 -10.27 -0.44 -16.28
CA LEU A 27 -11.05 0.34 -15.30
C LEU A 27 -11.63 1.62 -15.91
N ALA A 28 -10.87 2.26 -16.80
CA ALA A 28 -11.27 3.52 -17.43
C ALA A 28 -12.00 3.34 -18.78
N GLY A 29 -12.27 2.11 -19.21
CA GLY A 29 -12.89 1.82 -20.52
C GLY A 29 -12.04 2.27 -21.72
N LEU A 30 -10.72 2.39 -21.55
CA LEU A 30 -9.79 2.80 -22.59
C LEU A 30 -9.39 1.62 -23.48
N PRO A 31 -9.10 1.86 -24.78
CA PRO A 31 -8.70 0.79 -25.69
C PRO A 31 -7.34 0.18 -25.31
N GLU A 32 -7.27 -1.14 -25.32
CA GLU A 32 -6.02 -1.91 -25.23
C GLU A 32 -5.50 -2.18 -26.64
N ARG A 33 -4.20 -1.91 -26.90
CA ARG A 33 -3.57 -2.19 -28.19
C ARG A 33 -2.47 -3.24 -28.04
N PRO A 34 -2.56 -4.41 -28.71
CA PRO A 34 -1.51 -5.42 -28.68
C PRO A 34 -0.16 -4.81 -29.08
N GLY A 35 0.89 -5.13 -28.31
CA GLY A 35 2.26 -4.63 -28.56
C GLY A 35 2.50 -3.15 -28.21
N HIS A 36 1.47 -2.36 -27.88
CA HIS A 36 1.66 -0.96 -27.51
C HIS A 36 1.99 -0.82 -26.02
N ARG A 37 3.13 -0.18 -25.73
CA ARG A 37 3.55 0.13 -24.36
C ARG A 37 2.97 1.48 -23.94
N ALA A 38 1.83 1.46 -23.26
CA ALA A 38 1.21 2.66 -22.69
C ALA A 38 1.96 3.15 -21.43
N VAL A 39 3.22 3.54 -21.59
CA VAL A 39 4.11 3.94 -20.48
C VAL A 39 3.50 5.03 -19.60
N PRO A 40 2.91 6.13 -20.14
CA PRO A 40 2.28 7.15 -19.30
C PRO A 40 1.14 6.60 -18.45
N VAL A 41 0.30 5.73 -19.01
CA VAL A 41 -0.81 5.08 -18.29
C VAL A 41 -0.27 4.18 -17.18
N ASN A 42 0.84 3.49 -17.42
CA ASN A 42 1.53 2.72 -16.40
C ASN A 42 1.98 3.61 -15.22
N TRP A 43 2.56 4.79 -15.51
CA TRP A 43 2.94 5.75 -14.47
C TRP A 43 1.75 6.26 -13.69
N VAL A 44 0.66 6.64 -14.38
CA VAL A 44 -0.57 7.11 -13.75
C VAL A 44 -1.11 6.07 -12.78
N MET A 45 -1.18 4.79 -13.19
CA MET A 45 -1.67 3.73 -12.30
C MET A 45 -0.77 3.59 -11.06
N HIS A 46 0.55 3.49 -11.24
CA HIS A 46 1.47 3.35 -10.12
C HIS A 46 1.44 4.52 -9.14
N VAL A 47 1.50 5.75 -9.67
CA VAL A 47 1.50 6.96 -8.83
C VAL A 47 0.13 7.16 -8.19
N GLY A 48 -0.96 6.93 -8.93
CA GLY A 48 -2.32 7.05 -8.44
C GLY A 48 -2.63 6.07 -7.30
N GLN A 49 -2.31 4.79 -7.48
CA GLN A 49 -2.47 3.79 -6.42
C GLN A 49 -1.55 4.08 -5.23
N GLY A 50 -0.30 4.49 -5.49
CA GLY A 50 0.63 4.91 -4.45
C GLY A 50 0.04 6.05 -3.61
N ALA A 51 -0.38 7.14 -4.24
CA ALA A 51 -0.99 8.28 -3.57
C ALA A 51 -2.24 7.88 -2.78
N LEU A 52 -3.18 7.16 -3.40
CA LEU A 52 -4.42 6.73 -2.77
C LEU A 52 -4.17 5.88 -1.51
N LEU A 53 -3.32 4.86 -1.62
CA LEU A 53 -3.00 4.00 -0.48
C LEU A 53 -2.08 4.71 0.52
N GLY A 54 -1.29 5.68 0.10
CA GLY A 54 -0.51 6.55 0.98
C GLY A 54 -1.40 7.39 1.89
N VAL A 55 -2.52 7.91 1.38
CA VAL A 55 -3.54 8.58 2.21
C VAL A 55 -4.09 7.62 3.26
N LEU A 56 -4.45 6.39 2.87
CA LEU A 56 -4.89 5.37 3.83
C LEU A 56 -3.83 5.09 4.90
N ARG A 57 -2.55 4.95 4.52
CA ARG A 57 -1.46 4.74 5.48
C ARG A 57 -1.27 5.93 6.43
N SER A 58 -1.50 7.15 5.96
CA SER A 58 -1.49 8.37 6.78
C SER A 58 -2.64 8.36 7.80
N VAL A 59 -3.86 7.98 7.38
CA VAL A 59 -5.00 7.81 8.29
C VAL A 59 -4.69 6.77 9.36
N MET A 60 -4.09 5.63 9.00
CA MET A 60 -3.63 4.63 9.97
C MET A 60 -2.66 5.24 11.00
N ALA A 61 -1.65 6.00 10.55
CA ALA A 61 -0.67 6.64 11.42
C ALA A 61 -1.31 7.66 12.39
N GLN A 62 -2.26 8.46 11.89
CA GLN A 62 -3.00 9.46 12.67
C GLN A 62 -3.92 8.80 13.70
N ALA A 63 -4.52 7.65 13.37
CA ALA A 63 -5.32 6.86 14.30
C ALA A 63 -4.47 6.19 15.40
N GLY A 64 -3.15 6.14 15.23
CA GLY A 64 -2.20 5.54 16.19
C GLY A 64 -1.68 4.16 15.79
N LEU A 65 -2.04 3.65 14.61
CA LEU A 65 -1.43 2.44 14.03
C LEU A 65 -0.09 2.82 13.41
N ARG A 66 0.96 2.81 14.24
CA ARG A 66 2.33 3.18 13.87
C ARG A 66 3.29 2.01 14.09
N GLY A 67 4.45 2.09 13.44
CA GLY A 67 5.55 1.15 13.58
C GLY A 67 5.52 -0.03 12.61
N PRO A 68 6.40 -1.03 12.81
CA PRO A 68 6.59 -2.13 11.88
C PRO A 68 5.35 -3.01 11.70
N SER A 69 4.59 -3.27 12.76
CA SER A 69 3.38 -4.09 12.70
C SER A 69 2.27 -3.44 11.86
N ALA A 70 2.07 -2.12 12.04
CA ALA A 70 1.13 -1.36 11.22
C ALA A 70 1.57 -1.30 9.75
N SER A 71 2.87 -1.22 9.49
CA SER A 71 3.44 -1.24 8.14
C SER A 71 3.30 -2.62 7.48
N ALA A 72 3.41 -3.72 8.25
CA ALA A 72 3.13 -5.06 7.76
C ALA A 72 1.64 -5.26 7.41
N GLN A 73 0.72 -4.75 8.25
CA GLN A 73 -0.71 -4.74 7.93
C GLN A 73 -0.98 -3.94 6.64
N PHE A 74 -0.36 -2.77 6.50
CA PHE A 74 -0.47 -1.96 5.29
C PHE A 74 0.14 -2.66 4.06
N ALA A 75 1.20 -3.45 4.20
CA ALA A 75 1.74 -4.25 3.12
C ALA A 75 0.71 -5.26 2.58
N VAL A 76 -0.05 -5.89 3.48
CA VAL A 76 -1.17 -6.78 3.07
C VAL A 76 -2.23 -5.99 2.31
N VAL A 77 -2.64 -4.82 2.81
CA VAL A 77 -3.60 -3.96 2.10
C VAL A 77 -3.08 -3.54 0.72
N ARG A 78 -1.81 -3.16 0.63
CA ARG A 78 -1.15 -2.80 -0.63
C ARG A 78 -1.16 -3.96 -1.62
N LEU A 79 -0.83 -5.16 -1.17
CA LEU A 79 -0.84 -6.37 -1.99
C LEU A 79 -2.25 -6.70 -2.47
N THR A 80 -3.21 -6.81 -1.55
CA THR A 80 -4.57 -7.22 -1.90
C THR A 80 -5.28 -6.20 -2.78
N SER A 81 -4.96 -4.91 -2.67
CA SER A 81 -5.49 -3.89 -3.59
C SER A 81 -5.09 -4.12 -5.04
N ASP A 82 -3.83 -4.48 -5.32
CA ASP A 82 -3.40 -4.82 -6.68
C ASP A 82 -4.09 -6.09 -7.15
N GLN A 83 -4.09 -7.12 -6.31
CA GLN A 83 -4.70 -8.40 -6.67
C GLN A 83 -6.18 -8.28 -6.98
N VAL A 84 -6.92 -7.47 -6.21
CA VAL A 84 -8.34 -7.20 -6.50
C VAL A 84 -8.48 -6.50 -7.85
N LEU A 85 -7.77 -5.41 -8.10
CA LEU A 85 -7.95 -4.64 -9.34
C LEU A 85 -7.50 -5.42 -10.58
N GLU A 86 -6.35 -6.09 -10.50
CA GLU A 86 -5.79 -6.87 -11.60
C GLU A 86 -6.66 -8.07 -11.95
N ASN A 87 -7.17 -8.80 -10.94
CA ASN A 87 -8.02 -9.97 -11.18
C ASN A 87 -9.46 -9.55 -11.57
N ALA A 88 -10.03 -8.50 -10.95
CA ALA A 88 -11.37 -8.02 -11.30
C ALA A 88 -11.45 -7.48 -12.73
N THR A 89 -10.33 -6.95 -13.26
CA THR A 89 -10.23 -6.53 -14.66
C THR A 89 -9.87 -7.67 -15.61
N GLY A 90 -9.55 -8.86 -15.10
CA GLY A 90 -9.09 -10.00 -15.91
C GLY A 90 -7.72 -9.76 -16.57
N VAL A 91 -6.91 -8.85 -16.05
CA VAL A 91 -5.54 -8.56 -16.53
C VAL A 91 -4.52 -9.42 -15.78
N GLY A 92 -4.77 -9.65 -14.50
CA GLY A 92 -3.95 -10.49 -13.63
C GLY A 92 -4.45 -11.93 -13.57
N ALA A 93 -3.72 -12.72 -12.79
CA ALA A 93 -4.11 -14.06 -12.38
C ALA A 93 -3.96 -14.19 -10.86
N PRO A 94 -4.60 -15.15 -10.21
CA PRO A 94 -4.44 -15.35 -8.77
C PRO A 94 -2.99 -15.67 -8.39
N PRO A 95 -2.41 -15.09 -7.31
CA PRO A 95 -1.01 -15.26 -6.95
C PRO A 95 -0.49 -16.71 -6.85
N PRO A 96 -1.28 -17.71 -6.39
CA PRO A 96 -0.82 -19.11 -6.35
C PRO A 96 -0.48 -19.71 -7.72
N THR A 97 -0.95 -19.09 -8.81
CA THR A 97 -0.69 -19.53 -10.19
C THR A 97 0.58 -18.94 -10.78
N TRP A 98 1.23 -17.99 -10.08
CA TRP A 98 2.38 -17.26 -10.61
C TRP A 98 3.69 -18.05 -10.45
N PRO A 99 4.70 -17.76 -11.28
CA PRO A 99 6.07 -18.17 -10.99
C PRO A 99 6.51 -17.65 -9.61
N ARG A 100 7.14 -18.51 -8.80
CA ARG A 100 7.56 -18.15 -7.43
C ARG A 100 8.48 -16.92 -7.38
N ALA A 101 9.32 -16.75 -8.39
CA ALA A 101 10.21 -15.59 -8.51
C ALA A 101 9.43 -14.28 -8.70
N GLU A 102 8.37 -14.29 -9.51
CA GLU A 102 7.52 -13.11 -9.71
C GLU A 102 6.76 -12.75 -8.42
N LEU A 103 6.23 -13.75 -7.71
CA LEU A 103 5.61 -13.55 -6.41
C LEU A 103 6.60 -12.93 -5.39
N ALA A 104 7.85 -13.42 -5.36
CA ALA A 104 8.87 -12.88 -4.46
C ALA A 104 9.21 -11.42 -4.77
N VAL A 105 9.36 -11.08 -6.05
CA VAL A 105 9.61 -9.70 -6.50
C VAL A 105 8.42 -8.79 -6.15
N ASP A 106 7.20 -9.28 -6.35
CA ASP A 106 5.98 -8.54 -6.02
C ASP A 106 5.92 -8.22 -4.52
N LEU A 107 6.05 -9.25 -3.68
CA LEU A 107 6.09 -9.13 -2.23
C LEU A 107 7.18 -8.16 -1.77
N LEU A 108 8.39 -8.25 -2.35
CA LEU A 108 9.51 -7.38 -2.01
C LEU A 108 9.18 -5.91 -2.30
N HIS A 109 8.71 -5.59 -3.51
CA HIS A 109 8.41 -4.20 -3.87
C HIS A 109 7.23 -3.63 -3.07
N LYS A 110 6.20 -4.44 -2.80
CA LYS A 110 5.09 -4.01 -1.92
C LYS A 110 5.55 -3.81 -0.49
N ALA A 111 6.45 -4.65 0.03
CA ALA A 111 7.03 -4.48 1.36
C ALA A 111 7.87 -3.20 1.42
N VAL A 112 8.80 -2.99 0.49
CA VAL A 112 9.62 -1.76 0.42
C VAL A 112 8.73 -0.52 0.41
N TYR A 113 7.70 -0.52 -0.45
CA TYR A 113 6.74 0.58 -0.48
C TYR A 113 6.02 0.77 0.86
N ALA A 114 5.48 -0.30 1.44
CA ALA A 114 4.68 -0.23 2.65
C ALA A 114 5.48 0.26 3.86
N PHE A 115 6.73 -0.18 4.00
CA PHE A 115 7.62 0.24 5.08
C PHE A 115 8.14 1.67 4.87
N ALA A 116 8.48 2.05 3.63
CA ALA A 116 8.90 3.43 3.33
C ALA A 116 7.75 4.42 3.55
N ALA A 117 6.56 4.14 3.00
CA ALA A 117 5.36 4.95 3.22
C ALA A 117 4.98 4.98 4.71
N GLY A 118 5.15 3.86 5.42
CA GLY A 118 4.90 3.77 6.85
C GLY A 118 5.83 4.65 7.67
N ALA A 119 7.14 4.61 7.41
CA ALA A 119 8.11 5.47 8.09
C ALA A 119 7.80 6.96 7.86
N VAL A 120 7.46 7.35 6.63
CA VAL A 120 7.08 8.74 6.30
C VAL A 120 5.78 9.13 7.01
N ALA A 121 4.73 8.31 6.92
CA ALA A 121 3.44 8.58 7.53
C ALA A 121 3.55 8.68 9.06
N ASP A 122 4.32 7.79 9.69
CA ASP A 122 4.51 7.80 11.14
C ASP A 122 5.31 9.02 11.60
N ALA A 123 6.36 9.41 10.85
CA ALA A 123 7.14 10.60 11.14
C ALA A 123 6.30 11.89 11.02
N LEU A 124 5.43 11.98 10.03
CA LEU A 124 4.51 13.10 9.88
C LEU A 124 3.47 13.12 10.98
N ALA A 125 2.86 11.97 11.29
CA ALA A 125 1.84 11.86 12.32
C ALA A 125 2.39 12.12 13.74
N ALA A 126 3.65 11.77 14.00
CA ALA A 126 4.32 12.03 15.27
C ALA A 126 4.42 13.52 15.60
N ARG A 127 4.43 14.40 14.60
CA ARG A 127 4.42 15.87 14.80
C ARG A 127 3.13 16.35 15.47
N ASN A 128 2.04 15.60 15.34
CA ASN A 128 0.76 15.89 15.97
C ASN A 128 0.61 15.22 17.36
N GLY A 129 1.67 14.56 17.84
CA GLY A 129 1.65 13.79 19.09
C GLY A 129 1.02 12.40 18.93
N PRO A 130 0.58 11.79 20.05
CA PRO A 130 -0.02 10.46 20.04
C PRO A 130 -1.41 10.48 19.41
N GLY A 131 -1.67 9.54 18.50
CA GLY A 131 -3.00 9.32 17.96
C GLY A 131 -3.97 8.71 19.00
N PRO A 132 -5.29 8.70 18.75
CA PRO A 132 -6.29 8.19 19.70
C PRO A 132 -6.01 6.76 20.20
N GLY A 133 -5.58 5.86 19.31
CA GLY A 133 -5.23 4.49 19.68
C GLY A 133 -4.02 4.41 20.61
N GLN A 134 -3.02 5.27 20.40
CA GLN A 134 -1.84 5.34 21.27
C GLN A 134 -2.18 5.99 22.62
N ARG A 135 -3.07 7.00 22.65
CA ARG A 135 -3.58 7.60 23.89
C ARG A 135 -4.34 6.57 24.73
N HIS A 136 -5.13 5.72 24.07
CA HIS A 136 -5.86 4.64 24.75
C HIS A 136 -4.88 3.63 25.34
N ALA A 137 -3.92 3.16 24.53
CA ALA A 137 -2.88 2.24 24.98
C ALA A 137 -2.03 2.81 26.13
N GLY A 138 -1.80 4.12 26.14
CA GLY A 138 -1.09 4.82 27.23
C GLY A 138 -1.82 4.80 28.58
N ARG A 139 -3.15 4.62 28.61
CA ARG A 139 -3.89 4.41 29.86
C ARG A 139 -3.80 2.98 30.34
N ARG A 140 -4.04 2.04 29.42
CA ARG A 140 -4.03 0.60 29.70
C ARG A 140 -3.69 -0.14 28.41
N PRO A 141 -2.46 -0.67 28.28
CA PRO A 141 -2.06 -1.43 27.11
C PRO A 141 -2.91 -2.70 26.96
N GLY A 142 -3.30 -3.03 25.72
CA GLY A 142 -4.06 -4.25 25.41
C GLY A 142 -5.57 -4.04 25.32
N ARG A 143 -6.30 -5.12 25.02
CA ARG A 143 -7.77 -5.12 24.93
C ARG A 143 -8.34 -5.70 26.22
N HIS A 144 -8.98 -4.86 27.02
CA HIS A 144 -9.56 -5.25 28.31
C HIS A 144 -11.08 -5.04 28.28
N ALA A 145 -11.85 -6.05 28.69
CA ALA A 145 -13.31 -6.03 28.61
C ALA A 145 -13.94 -4.98 29.54
N ASP A 146 -13.25 -4.64 30.63
CA ASP A 146 -13.64 -3.65 31.64
C ASP A 146 -13.15 -2.22 31.33
N ALA A 147 -12.35 -2.03 30.27
CA ALA A 147 -11.84 -0.72 29.90
C ALA A 147 -12.73 -0.05 28.83
N GLY A 148 -13.43 1.02 29.23
CA GLY A 148 -14.19 1.87 28.32
C GLY A 148 -13.31 2.73 27.38
N PRO A 149 -13.91 3.37 26.36
CA PRO A 149 -13.19 4.26 25.46
C PRO A 149 -12.65 5.50 26.20
N LEU A 150 -11.71 6.20 25.57
CA LEU A 150 -11.31 7.54 26.02
C LEU A 150 -12.53 8.49 25.94
N PRO A 151 -12.70 9.41 26.91
CA PRO A 151 -13.56 10.57 26.74
C PRO A 151 -13.25 11.30 25.42
N ARG A 152 -14.27 11.78 24.71
CA ARG A 152 -14.11 12.33 23.35
C ARG A 152 -13.15 13.52 23.28
N ASP A 153 -13.17 14.36 24.29
CA ASP A 153 -12.28 15.52 24.49
C ASP A 153 -10.81 15.13 24.73
N GLN A 154 -10.56 13.87 25.09
CA GLN A 154 -9.23 13.33 25.38
C GLN A 154 -8.72 12.40 24.27
N ALA A 155 -9.63 11.90 23.42
CA ALA A 155 -9.31 11.02 22.30
C ALA A 155 -8.66 11.76 21.13
N TRP A 156 -9.16 12.94 20.80
CA TRP A 156 -8.66 13.80 19.73
C TRP A 156 -7.97 15.00 20.39
N GLY A 157 -6.70 15.23 20.08
CA GLY A 157 -5.99 16.40 20.60
C GLY A 157 -6.74 17.70 20.27
N ARG A 158 -6.60 18.72 21.11
CA ARG A 158 -7.04 20.08 20.76
C ARG A 158 -6.22 20.62 19.60
#